data_AF-A0A0N4W9V6-F1
#
_entry.id   AF-A0A0N4W9V6-F1
#
_cell.length_a   1.000
_cell.length_b   1.000
_cell.length_c   1.000
_cell.angle_alpha   90.00
_cell.angle_beta   90.00
_cell.angle_gamma   90.00
#
_symmetry.space_group_name_H-M   'P 1'
#
loop_
_entity.id
_entity.type
_entity.pdbx_description
1 polymer ?
#
loop_
_entity_poly.entity_id
_entity_poly.type
_entity_poly.pdbx_seq_one_letter_code
_entity_poly.pdbx_strand_id
1 'polypeptide(L)'
;MTVTYLSSVDRAYKRYACNDYDNIVYLHHPSGVSVVVLKKQPKTEVVEVDFGSVKKNGTSRMDNVVIGKGKKGGLHLQKDTRLCTIRCKDGEEIVVRAGVKGVLAEVSHYEGYIAVITYGAGKRTPDEFVTELSPKKVLLENYEESTPETELN
;
A
#
# COMPACT_ATOMS: atom_id res chain seq x y z
N MET A 1 -23.21 13.54 -19.84
CA MET A 1 -23.62 12.94 -18.54
C MET A 1 -22.36 12.58 -17.76
N THR A 2 -22.36 12.75 -16.43
CA THR A 2 -21.20 12.40 -15.59
C THR A 2 -21.43 11.03 -14.96
N VAL A 3 -20.59 10.05 -15.28
CA VAL A 3 -20.67 8.70 -14.71
C VAL A 3 -19.60 8.56 -13.64
N THR A 4 -20.00 8.12 -12.45
CA THR A 4 -19.09 7.91 -11.31
C THR A 4 -18.95 6.41 -11.05
N TYR A 5 -17.72 5.91 -10.97
CA TYR A 5 -17.44 4.50 -10.70
C TYR A 5 -16.39 4.34 -9.60
N LEU A 6 -16.44 3.21 -8.93
CA LEU A 6 -15.36 2.78 -8.05
C LEU A 6 -14.12 2.48 -8.90
N SER A 7 -12.96 2.95 -8.45
CA SER A 7 -11.69 2.59 -9.08
C SER A 7 -11.50 1.07 -9.07
N SER A 8 -10.73 0.52 -10.01
CA SER A 8 -10.45 -0.93 -10.05
C SER A 8 -9.86 -1.44 -8.73
N VAL A 9 -9.07 -0.61 -8.04
CA VAL A 9 -8.54 -0.92 -6.71
C VAL A 9 -9.66 -0.97 -5.68
N ASP A 10 -10.54 0.02 -5.63
CA ASP A 10 -11.63 0.09 -4.64
C ASP A 10 -12.74 -0.96 -4.89
N ARG A 11 -12.75 -1.61 -6.07
CA ARG A 11 -13.60 -2.79 -6.32
C ARG A 11 -13.05 -4.06 -5.68
N ALA A 12 -11.73 -4.19 -5.59
CA ALA A 12 -11.06 -5.40 -5.11
C ALA A 12 -10.57 -5.27 -3.64
N TYR A 13 -10.38 -4.06 -3.15
CA TYR A 13 -9.78 -3.77 -1.85
C TYR A 13 -10.66 -2.83 -1.03
N LYS A 14 -10.73 -3.09 0.28
CA LYS A 14 -11.20 -2.12 1.26
C LYS A 14 -10.05 -1.25 1.75
N ARG A 15 -10.32 0.01 2.10
CA ARG A 15 -9.30 0.93 2.61
C ARG A 15 -9.41 1.06 4.11
N TYR A 16 -8.30 1.01 4.83
CA TYR A 16 -8.25 1.24 6.27
C TYR A 16 -7.18 2.27 6.63
N ALA A 17 -7.51 3.19 7.54
CA ALA A 17 -6.52 4.08 8.15
C ALA A 17 -5.79 3.37 9.28
N CYS A 18 -4.52 3.71 9.49
CA CYS A 18 -3.84 3.38 10.73
C CYS A 18 -4.18 4.43 11.78
N ASN A 19 -4.62 4.00 12.97
CA ASN A 19 -4.88 4.92 14.08
C ASN A 19 -3.59 5.54 14.63
N ASP A 20 -2.50 4.77 14.61
CA ASP A 20 -1.22 5.18 15.20
C ASP A 20 -0.38 6.04 14.24
N TYR A 21 -0.62 5.93 12.92
CA TYR A 21 0.21 6.57 11.88
C TYR A 21 -0.63 7.14 10.73
N ASP A 22 -0.77 8.47 10.64
CA ASP A 22 -1.63 9.12 9.64
C ASP A 22 -1.03 9.16 8.22
N ASN A 23 0.24 8.81 8.05
CA ASN A 23 0.91 8.87 6.76
C ASN A 23 0.65 7.66 5.86
N ILE A 24 -0.04 6.61 6.35
CA ILE A 24 -0.28 5.37 5.61
C ILE A 24 -1.77 5.00 5.51
N VAL A 25 -2.08 4.21 4.50
CA VAL A 25 -3.38 3.55 4.29
C VAL A 25 -3.13 2.09 3.93
N TYR A 26 -4.00 1.19 4.40
CA TYR A 26 -4.01 -0.20 3.98
C TYR A 26 -5.08 -0.44 2.94
N LEU A 27 -4.70 -1.05 1.82
CA LEU A 27 -5.61 -1.63 0.85
C LEU A 27 -5.72 -3.12 1.17
N HIS A 28 -6.83 -3.51 1.78
CA HIS A 28 -7.07 -4.85 2.26
C HIS A 28 -7.88 -5.67 1.26
N HIS A 29 -7.31 -6.78 0.81
CA HIS A 29 -8.01 -7.75 -0.03
C HIS A 29 -8.66 -8.84 0.83
N PRO A 30 -9.86 -9.33 0.48
CA PRO A 30 -10.54 -10.42 1.20
C PRO A 30 -9.75 -11.74 1.32
N SER A 31 -8.69 -11.92 0.53
CA SER A 31 -7.76 -13.06 0.67
C SER A 31 -6.94 -13.04 1.96
N GLY A 32 -6.94 -11.93 2.72
CA GLY A 32 -6.13 -11.75 3.91
C GLY A 32 -4.78 -11.07 3.64
N VAL A 33 -4.62 -10.44 2.47
CA VAL A 33 -3.44 -9.67 2.10
C VAL A 33 -3.75 -8.19 2.21
N SER A 34 -2.82 -7.41 2.78
CA SER A 34 -2.92 -5.95 2.85
C SER A 34 -1.74 -5.29 2.18
N VAL A 35 -2.01 -4.33 1.30
CA VAL A 35 -1.01 -3.50 0.66
C VAL A 35 -0.92 -2.17 1.40
N VAL A 36 0.27 -1.80 1.86
CA VAL A 36 0.55 -0.53 2.53
C VAL A 36 0.92 0.51 1.49
N VAL A 37 0.22 1.64 1.50
CA VAL A 37 0.46 2.78 0.61
C VAL A 37 0.54 4.07 1.43
N LEU A 38 1.19 5.12 0.92
CA LEU A 38 1.09 6.43 1.57
C LEU A 38 -0.32 6.99 1.43
N LYS A 39 -0.81 7.64 2.49
CA LYS A 39 -2.08 8.37 2.48
C LYS A 39 -2.05 9.56 1.53
N LYS A 40 -0.91 10.25 1.46
CA LYS A 40 -0.65 11.40 0.59
C LYS A 40 0.62 11.15 -0.20
N GLN A 41 0.62 11.52 -1.47
CA GLN A 41 1.83 11.47 -2.28
C GLN A 41 2.83 12.54 -1.78
N PRO A 42 4.14 12.26 -1.82
CA PRO A 42 5.18 13.23 -1.53
C PRO A 42 5.02 14.46 -2.45
N LYS A 43 5.34 15.64 -1.93
CA LYS A 43 5.24 16.90 -2.71
C LYS A 43 6.32 16.99 -3.77
N THR A 44 7.48 16.38 -3.49
CA THR A 44 8.65 16.37 -4.36
C THR A 44 9.04 14.93 -4.69
N GLU A 45 9.93 14.79 -5.66
CA GLU A 45 10.43 13.50 -6.12
C GLU A 45 11.10 12.72 -4.98
N VAL A 46 10.79 11.42 -4.89
CA VAL A 46 11.47 10.50 -3.97
C VAL A 46 12.84 10.17 -4.52
N VAL A 47 13.88 10.49 -3.74
CA VAL A 47 15.28 10.28 -4.13
C VAL A 47 15.86 9.00 -3.52
N GLU A 48 15.34 8.56 -2.39
CA GLU A 48 15.84 7.37 -1.68
C GLU A 48 14.74 6.72 -0.85
N VAL A 49 14.77 5.39 -0.77
CA VAL A 49 13.91 4.61 0.15
C VAL A 49 14.80 3.67 0.95
N ASP A 50 15.02 4.00 2.22
CA ASP A 50 15.81 3.20 3.16
C ASP A 50 14.90 2.23 3.94
N PHE A 51 14.97 0.93 3.63
CA PHE A 51 14.29 -0.13 4.40
C PHE A 51 15.00 -0.47 5.72
N GLY A 52 16.14 0.16 6.00
CA GLY A 52 16.96 -0.01 7.18
C GLY A 52 17.95 -1.17 7.11
N SER A 53 19.05 -1.04 7.86
CA SER A 53 20.09 -2.07 8.04
C SER A 53 20.44 -2.34 9.51
N VAL A 54 20.52 -3.65 9.84
CA VAL A 54 21.42 -4.34 10.80
C VAL A 54 21.27 -4.06 12.32
N LYS A 55 20.84 -5.10 13.08
CA LYS A 55 21.29 -5.28 14.49
C LYS A 55 22.81 -5.46 14.47
N LYS A 56 23.55 -4.93 15.45
CA LYS A 56 25.04 -4.94 15.62
C LYS A 56 25.88 -6.19 15.22
N ASN A 57 25.28 -7.30 14.78
CA ASN A 57 25.93 -8.56 14.39
C ASN A 57 25.86 -8.88 12.88
N GLY A 58 25.74 -7.89 11.99
CA GLY A 58 26.13 -8.05 10.58
C GLY A 58 25.21 -8.91 9.68
N THR A 59 23.92 -9.07 10.01
CA THR A 59 22.93 -9.65 9.08
C THR A 59 21.89 -8.60 8.73
N SER A 60 21.69 -8.31 7.43
CA SER A 60 20.79 -7.25 6.99
C SER A 60 19.33 -7.66 7.21
N ARG A 61 18.46 -6.69 7.54
CA ARG A 61 17.01 -6.94 7.48
C ARG A 61 16.58 -7.19 6.03
N MET A 62 17.28 -6.61 5.04
CA MET A 62 17.08 -6.95 3.63
C MET A 62 17.37 -8.42 3.31
N ASP A 63 18.23 -9.10 4.09
CA ASP A 63 18.47 -10.53 3.90
C ASP A 63 17.31 -11.40 4.43
N ASN A 64 16.44 -10.82 5.29
CA ASN A 64 15.23 -11.45 5.82
C ASN A 64 13.92 -10.88 5.23
N VAL A 65 14.01 -9.77 4.49
CA VAL A 65 12.93 -9.23 3.66
C VAL A 65 13.11 -9.84 2.29
N VAL A 66 12.38 -10.92 2.05
CA VAL A 66 12.47 -11.67 0.80
C VAL A 66 12.01 -10.82 -0.38
N ILE A 67 12.97 -10.36 -1.17
CA ILE A 67 12.74 -9.83 -2.51
C ILE A 67 12.69 -11.03 -3.45
N GLY A 68 11.50 -11.39 -3.92
CA GLY A 68 11.28 -12.44 -4.93
C GLY A 68 10.39 -13.62 -4.48
N LYS A 69 9.61 -14.15 -5.43
CA LYS A 69 8.76 -15.35 -5.26
C LYS A 69 9.61 -16.55 -4.84
N GLY A 70 9.41 -17.06 -3.62
CA GLY A 70 9.83 -18.42 -3.24
C GLY A 70 10.81 -18.60 -2.06
N LYS A 71 11.16 -17.56 -1.29
CA LYS A 71 12.07 -17.72 -0.13
C LYS A 71 11.32 -17.75 1.23
N LYS A 72 11.64 -18.74 2.06
CA LYS A 72 10.99 -19.07 3.34
C LYS A 72 11.56 -18.23 4.50
N GLY A 73 10.73 -17.39 5.11
CA GLY A 73 11.02 -16.72 6.40
C GLY A 73 10.60 -15.25 6.43
N GLY A 74 9.29 -14.96 6.51
CA GLY A 74 8.81 -13.57 6.55
C GLY A 74 9.13 -12.85 7.86
N LEU A 75 9.45 -11.56 7.77
CA LEU A 75 9.72 -10.71 8.94
C LEU A 75 8.42 -10.46 9.72
N HIS A 76 8.39 -10.84 10.99
CA HIS A 76 7.25 -10.55 11.86
C HIS A 76 7.25 -9.07 12.25
N LEU A 77 6.15 -8.39 11.93
CA LEU A 77 5.93 -6.99 12.19
C LEU A 77 5.22 -6.81 13.54
N GLN A 78 5.77 -5.93 14.36
CA GLN A 78 5.06 -5.22 15.44
C GLN A 78 4.58 -3.86 14.93
N LYS A 79 3.60 -3.23 15.60
CA LYS A 79 3.05 -1.92 15.20
C LYS A 79 4.12 -0.86 14.92
N ASP A 80 5.11 -0.77 15.79
CA ASP A 80 6.15 0.26 15.70
C ASP A 80 7.32 -0.11 14.77
N THR A 81 7.22 -1.27 14.10
CA THR A 81 8.25 -1.73 13.17
C THR A 81 8.36 -0.74 12.02
N ARG A 82 9.51 -0.08 11.91
CA ARG A 82 9.83 0.77 10.76
C ARG A 82 9.91 -0.10 9.51
N LEU A 83 9.08 0.19 8.52
CA LEU A 83 9.08 -0.45 7.21
C LEU A 83 10.15 0.19 6.32
N CYS A 84 10.13 1.51 6.20
CA CYS A 84 11.15 2.27 5.49
C CYS A 84 11.19 3.74 5.93
N THR A 85 12.21 4.45 5.46
CA THR A 85 12.31 5.90 5.48
C THR A 85 12.38 6.37 4.04
N ILE A 86 11.45 7.20 3.61
CA ILE A 86 11.43 7.79 2.27
C ILE A 86 12.06 9.17 2.37
N ARG A 87 13.06 9.45 1.53
CA ARG A 87 13.67 10.79 1.42
C ARG A 87 13.24 11.43 0.11
N CYS A 88 12.80 12.68 0.21
CA CYS A 88 12.40 13.47 -0.93
C CYS A 88 13.48 14.50 -1.29
N LYS A 89 13.42 15.02 -2.50
CA LYS A 89 14.44 15.93 -3.07
C LYS A 89 14.60 17.24 -2.31
N ASP A 90 13.54 17.70 -1.64
CA ASP A 90 13.54 18.89 -0.78
C ASP A 90 14.13 18.65 0.62
N GLY A 91 14.54 17.42 0.92
CA GLY A 91 15.03 17.00 2.22
C GLY A 91 13.94 16.51 3.17
N GLU A 92 12.66 16.44 2.75
CA GLU A 92 11.60 15.84 3.56
C GLU A 92 11.86 14.34 3.77
N GLU A 93 11.87 13.92 5.04
CA GLU A 93 11.96 12.50 5.42
C GLU A 93 10.63 11.99 5.96
N ILE A 94 10.10 10.93 5.34
CA ILE A 94 8.85 10.29 5.74
C ILE A 94 9.17 8.91 6.31
N VAL A 95 9.02 8.77 7.63
CA VAL A 95 9.19 7.48 8.30
C VAL A 95 7.89 6.67 8.22
N VAL A 96 7.96 5.52 7.56
CA VAL A 96 6.83 4.60 7.43
C VAL A 96 6.97 3.49 8.46
N ARG A 97 5.93 3.31 9.28
CA ARG A 97 5.84 2.24 10.29
C ARG A 97 4.70 1.29 9.98
N ALA A 98 4.79 0.07 10.50
CA ALA A 98 3.91 -1.02 10.13
C ALA A 98 2.47 -0.81 10.58
N GLY A 99 2.22 -0.18 11.74
CA GLY A 99 0.90 0.14 12.29
C GLY A 99 0.01 -1.06 12.67
N VAL A 100 0.38 -2.26 12.23
CA VAL A 100 -0.31 -3.52 12.48
C VAL A 100 0.68 -4.62 12.83
N LYS A 101 0.20 -5.66 13.53
CA LYS A 101 0.93 -6.91 13.67
C LYS A 101 0.70 -7.79 12.46
N GLY A 102 1.74 -8.45 11.95
CA GLY A 102 1.65 -9.30 10.78
C GLY A 102 2.98 -9.88 10.34
N VAL A 103 3.03 -10.37 9.12
CA VAL A 103 4.24 -10.87 8.46
C VAL A 103 4.45 -10.06 7.20
N LEU A 104 5.63 -9.46 7.06
CA LEU A 104 6.04 -8.77 5.86
C LEU A 104 6.30 -9.80 4.76
N ALA A 105 5.51 -9.73 3.69
CA ALA A 105 5.59 -10.63 2.56
C ALA A 105 6.44 -10.05 1.42
N GLU A 106 6.33 -8.74 1.17
CA GLU A 106 7.01 -8.05 0.08
C GLU A 106 7.22 -6.57 0.43
N VAL A 107 8.26 -5.95 -0.14
CA VAL A 107 8.48 -4.51 -0.15
C VAL A 107 8.76 -4.05 -1.57
N SER A 108 8.39 -2.81 -1.90
CA SER A 108 8.63 -2.21 -3.21
C SER A 108 9.45 -0.94 -3.09
N HIS A 109 10.25 -0.64 -4.11
CA HIS A 109 11.07 0.58 -4.24
C HIS A 109 10.23 1.85 -4.49
N TYR A 110 8.98 1.87 -4.00
CA TYR A 110 8.07 3.01 -4.05
C TYR A 110 7.44 3.30 -5.42
N GLU A 111 7.07 2.25 -6.17
CA GLU A 111 6.27 2.35 -7.41
C GLU A 111 4.76 2.25 -7.12
N GLY A 112 4.27 3.06 -6.17
CA GLY A 112 2.84 3.15 -5.83
C GLY A 112 2.37 2.31 -4.63
N TYR A 113 3.21 1.43 -4.10
CA TYR A 113 3.01 0.81 -2.80
C TYR A 113 4.35 0.63 -2.06
N ILE A 114 4.27 0.42 -0.74
CA ILE A 114 5.44 0.31 0.14
C ILE A 114 5.72 -1.14 0.49
N ALA A 115 4.68 -1.84 0.96
CA ALA A 115 4.81 -3.19 1.49
C ALA A 115 3.54 -4.00 1.32
N VAL A 116 3.69 -5.32 1.28
CA VAL A 116 2.60 -6.29 1.37
C VAL A 116 2.72 -7.02 2.69
N ILE A 117 1.63 -7.02 3.46
CA ILE A 117 1.55 -7.64 4.78
C ILE A 117 0.49 -8.75 4.73
N THR A 118 0.86 -9.91 5.28
CA THR A 118 -0.06 -11.00 5.56
C THR A 118 -0.22 -11.18 7.06
N TYR A 119 -1.27 -11.89 7.47
CA TYR A 119 -1.61 -12.10 8.86
C TYR A 119 -1.53 -13.59 9.21
N GLY A 120 -1.41 -13.89 10.51
CA GLY A 120 -1.27 -15.27 11.00
C GLY A 120 -2.41 -16.19 10.55
N ALA A 121 -2.17 -17.50 10.57
CA ALA A 121 -3.14 -18.51 10.14
C ALA A 121 -4.51 -18.30 10.82
N GLY A 122 -5.57 -18.27 10.01
CA GLY A 122 -6.95 -18.06 10.48
C GLY A 122 -7.35 -16.60 10.72
N LYS A 123 -6.41 -15.66 10.76
CA LYS A 123 -6.68 -14.23 10.88
C LYS A 123 -6.56 -13.59 9.50
N ARG A 124 -7.68 -13.16 8.90
CA ARG A 124 -7.67 -12.45 7.62
C ARG A 124 -7.61 -10.94 7.78
N THR A 125 -8.18 -10.41 8.86
CA THR A 125 -8.24 -8.98 9.13
C THR A 125 -7.52 -8.69 10.45
N PRO A 126 -6.58 -7.74 10.50
CA PRO A 126 -5.95 -7.31 11.75
C PRO A 126 -6.96 -6.57 12.63
N ASP A 127 -6.83 -6.68 13.95
CA ASP A 127 -7.76 -6.02 14.90
C ASP A 127 -7.57 -4.49 14.85
N GLU A 128 -6.42 -4.05 14.37
CA GLU A 128 -6.06 -2.66 14.20
C GLU A 128 -6.81 -1.95 13.05
N PHE A 129 -7.48 -2.68 12.17
CA PHE A 129 -8.34 -2.11 11.13
C PHE A 129 -9.68 -1.67 11.72
N VAL A 130 -9.65 -0.56 12.46
CA VAL A 130 -10.84 0.00 13.11
C VAL A 130 -11.54 1.01 12.20
N THR A 131 -10.78 1.78 11.42
CA THR A 131 -11.30 2.91 10.65
C THR A 131 -11.30 2.60 9.15
N GLU A 132 -12.43 2.13 8.62
CA GLU A 132 -12.64 1.96 7.18
C GLU A 132 -12.75 3.34 6.51
N LEU A 133 -11.95 3.55 5.45
CA LEU A 133 -11.96 4.78 4.67
C LEU A 133 -12.90 4.64 3.46
N SER A 134 -13.54 5.73 3.08
CA SER A 134 -14.41 5.74 1.90
C SER A 134 -13.63 5.37 0.64
N PRO A 135 -14.24 4.59 -0.26
CA PRO A 135 -13.58 4.21 -1.50
C PRO A 135 -13.34 5.43 -2.40
N LYS A 136 -12.25 5.40 -3.16
CA LYS A 136 -11.97 6.43 -4.16
C LYS A 136 -12.91 6.24 -5.36
N LYS A 137 -13.68 7.28 -5.66
CA LYS A 137 -14.53 7.37 -6.85
C LYS A 137 -13.75 8.04 -7.98
N VAL A 138 -13.94 7.54 -9.20
CA VAL A 138 -13.40 8.13 -10.43
C VAL A 138 -14.57 8.74 -11.19
N LEU A 139 -14.35 9.96 -11.68
CA LEU A 139 -15.28 10.70 -12.51
C LEU A 139 -14.78 10.60 -13.96
N LEU A 140 -15.64 10.15 -14.87
CA LEU A 140 -15.43 10.33 -16.31
C LEU A 140 -16.29 11.51 -16.77
N GLU A 141 -15.62 12.52 -17.33
CA GLU A 141 -16.26 13.62 -18.03
C GLU A 141 -16.16 13.38 -19.54
N ASN A 142 -17.27 13.59 -20.24
CA ASN A 142 -17.44 13.53 -21.70
C ASN A 142 -17.40 12.13 -22.35
N TYR A 143 -18.46 11.36 -22.13
CA TYR A 143 -18.86 10.32 -23.08
C TYR A 143 -19.78 10.99 -24.12
N GLU A 144 -19.23 11.40 -25.26
CA GLU A 144 -20.06 11.71 -26.43
C GLU A 144 -20.56 10.38 -27.01
N GLU A 145 -21.87 10.18 -27.03
CA GLU A 145 -22.50 9.09 -27.77
C GLU A 145 -22.20 9.29 -29.25
N SER A 146 -21.21 8.57 -29.79
CA SER A 146 -21.11 8.40 -31.23
C SER A 146 -22.27 7.51 -31.68
N THR A 147 -23.43 8.11 -31.97
CA THR A 147 -24.49 7.44 -32.71
C THR A 147 -23.94 7.06 -34.08
N PRO A 148 -23.93 5.77 -34.47
CA PRO A 148 -23.61 5.41 -35.84
C PRO A 148 -24.77 5.89 -36.72
N GLU A 149 -24.52 6.91 -37.55
CA GLU A 149 -25.40 7.27 -38.64
C GLU A 149 -25.56 6.04 -39.54
N THR A 150 -26.74 5.44 -39.49
CA THR A 150 -27.10 4.36 -40.40
C THR A 150 -27.45 5.03 -41.73
N GLU A 151 -26.49 5.12 -42.65
CA GLU A 151 -26.79 5.45 -44.04
C GLU A 151 -27.67 4.34 -44.62
N LEU A 152 -28.98 4.61 -44.69
CA LEU A 152 -29.92 3.92 -45.55
C LEU A 152 -29.69 4.41 -46.98
N ASN A 153 -29.06 3.57 -47.81
CA ASN A 153 -29.22 3.58 -49.26
C ASN A 153 -30.00 2.33 -49.68
#